data_AF-A0A7Z0QKD3-F1
#
_entry.id   AF-A0A7Z0QKD3-F1
#
_cell.length_a   1.000
_cell.length_b   1.000
_cell.length_c   1.000
_cell.angle_alpha   90.00
_cell.angle_beta   90.00
_cell.angle_gamma   90.00
#
_symmetry.space_group_name_H-M   'P 1'
#
loop_
_entity.id
_entity.type
_entity.pdbx_description
1 polymer ?
#
loop_
_entity_poly.entity_id
_entity_poly.type
_entity_poly.pdbx_seq_one_letter_code
_entity_poly.pdbx_strand_id
1 'polypeptide(L)'
;MTAVVIPVYDEVTQLDFTAPHQFLTMIPDITVIVASIGAAPVTSHGLSFAKLADLETIGSCDVLCVPGGLGCIDAMEDARFMSAVRRLASTATYVTSVCSGSLILGAAGLLRGRRASSHWAWLDLLPAFGAIPEKARVVRDGNILTGGGVTAGADFALTLIAELRGEDAAQCVQLALEYAPAPPFQSGDADTAPAHIRYAVIEQMGEMMGDTRRRVESVASRAHQ
;
A
#
# COMPACT_ATOMS: atom_id res chain seq x y z
N MET A 1 -13.31 7.53 17.70
CA MET A 1 -11.89 7.68 17.37
C MET A 1 -11.49 6.46 16.57
N THR A 2 -11.06 6.64 15.33
CA THR A 2 -10.69 5.57 14.40
C THR A 2 -9.17 5.39 14.41
N ALA A 3 -8.70 4.20 14.75
CA ALA A 3 -7.29 3.85 14.72
C ALA A 3 -6.89 3.29 13.35
N VAL A 4 -5.98 3.99 12.67
CA VAL A 4 -5.35 3.54 11.42
C VAL A 4 -3.95 3.04 11.76
N VAL A 5 -3.63 1.80 11.39
CA VAL A 5 -2.27 1.26 11.51
C VAL A 5 -1.63 1.14 10.13
N ILE A 6 -0.44 1.71 10.01
CA ILE A 6 0.41 1.61 8.83
C ILE A 6 1.65 0.78 9.21
N PRO A 7 1.71 -0.51 8.84
CA PRO A 7 2.88 -1.33 9.08
C PRO A 7 3.97 -1.00 8.06
N VAL A 8 5.06 -0.39 8.51
CA VAL A 8 6.22 -0.05 7.70
C VAL A 8 7.37 -1.04 7.94
N TYR A 9 8.24 -1.13 6.96
CA TYR A 9 9.39 -2.03 6.92
C TYR A 9 10.56 -1.32 6.22
N ASP A 10 11.76 -1.88 6.32
CA ASP A 10 12.94 -1.31 5.66
C ASP A 10 12.77 -1.32 4.14
N GLU A 11 13.23 -0.28 3.46
CA GLU A 11 13.04 -0.07 2.02
C GLU A 11 11.56 -0.03 1.57
N VAL A 12 10.65 0.36 2.48
CA VAL A 12 9.30 0.83 2.12
C VAL A 12 9.41 2.01 1.15
N THR A 13 8.53 2.13 0.15
CA THR A 13 8.47 3.39 -0.61
C THR A 13 7.80 4.42 0.28
N GLN A 14 8.57 5.35 0.85
CA GLN A 14 8.03 6.25 1.87
C GLN A 14 6.74 6.98 1.47
N LEU A 15 6.60 7.36 0.20
CA LEU A 15 5.42 8.10 -0.26
C LEU A 15 4.13 7.27 -0.20
N ASP A 16 4.24 5.94 -0.25
CA ASP A 16 3.11 5.03 -0.12
C ASP A 16 2.46 5.09 1.25
N PHE A 17 3.20 5.52 2.29
CA PHE A 17 2.64 5.71 3.63
C PHE A 17 2.57 7.17 4.07
N THR A 18 3.53 8.01 3.71
CA THR A 18 3.54 9.42 4.13
C THR A 18 2.41 10.21 3.48
N ALA A 19 2.00 9.88 2.25
CA ALA A 19 0.82 10.50 1.64
C ALA A 19 -0.48 10.12 2.38
N PRO A 20 -0.85 8.83 2.56
CA PRO A 20 -2.01 8.49 3.39
C PRO A 20 -1.93 9.03 4.80
N HIS A 21 -0.76 8.99 5.44
CA HIS A 21 -0.54 9.57 6.77
C HIS A 21 -0.88 11.07 6.80
N GLN A 22 -0.36 11.87 5.87
CA GLN A 22 -0.62 13.31 5.81
C GLN A 22 -2.11 13.61 5.63
N PHE A 23 -2.82 12.85 4.80
CA PHE A 23 -4.24 13.07 4.54
C PHE A 23 -5.11 12.63 5.72
N LEU A 24 -4.85 11.46 6.29
CA LEU A 24 -5.66 10.88 7.37
C LEU A 24 -5.49 11.63 8.70
N THR A 25 -4.31 12.17 8.99
CA THR A 25 -4.06 12.97 10.20
C THR A 25 -4.78 14.32 10.21
N MET A 26 -5.31 14.78 9.07
CA MET A 26 -6.13 16.00 8.99
C MET A 26 -7.53 15.82 9.56
N ILE A 27 -7.95 14.57 9.84
CA ILE A 27 -9.26 14.27 10.42
C ILE A 27 -9.13 14.16 11.95
N PRO A 28 -9.77 15.04 12.74
CA PRO A 28 -9.54 15.15 14.19
C PRO A 28 -9.77 13.88 15.01
N ASP A 29 -10.63 12.98 14.56
CA ASP A 29 -10.96 11.74 15.27
C ASP A 29 -10.31 10.49 14.65
N ILE A 30 -9.35 10.65 13.73
CA ILE A 30 -8.49 9.60 13.23
C ILE A 30 -7.12 9.67 13.93
N THR A 31 -6.69 8.55 14.51
CA THR A 31 -5.32 8.39 15.03
C THR A 31 -4.54 7.48 14.09
N VAL A 32 -3.45 8.00 13.51
CA VAL A 32 -2.57 7.22 12.63
C VAL A 32 -1.38 6.71 13.44
N ILE A 33 -1.16 5.40 13.40
CA ILE A 33 -0.07 4.70 14.07
C ILE A 33 0.84 4.11 12.99
N VAL A 34 2.05 4.65 12.87
CA VAL A 34 3.09 4.07 12.01
C VAL A 34 3.91 3.12 12.86
N ALA A 35 3.99 1.86 12.45
CA ALA A 35 4.53 0.79 13.27
C ALA A 35 5.46 -0.12 12.47
N SER A 36 6.53 -0.57 13.11
CA SER A 36 7.48 -1.53 12.56
C SER A 36 7.72 -2.66 13.56
N ILE A 37 8.29 -3.76 13.09
CA ILE A 37 8.64 -4.89 13.95
C ILE A 37 9.63 -4.45 15.04
N GLY A 38 9.29 -4.69 16.31
CA GLY A 38 10.09 -4.30 17.47
C GLY A 38 10.30 -2.79 17.62
N ALA A 39 9.43 -1.95 17.03
CA ALA A 39 9.59 -0.49 16.96
C ALA A 39 10.92 -0.04 16.31
N ALA A 40 11.55 -0.90 15.50
CA ALA A 40 12.82 -0.62 14.88
C ALA A 40 12.70 0.55 13.88
N PRO A 41 13.66 1.49 13.84
CA PRO A 41 13.71 2.49 12.78
C PRO A 41 13.77 1.82 11.40
N VAL A 42 13.13 2.44 10.40
CA VAL A 42 13.18 1.98 9.00
C VAL A 42 13.83 3.02 8.11
N THR A 43 14.51 2.58 7.07
CA THR A 43 15.15 3.44 6.06
C THR A 43 14.41 3.33 4.74
N SER A 44 14.32 4.44 4.00
CA SER A 44 13.76 4.47 2.65
C SER A 44 14.40 5.60 1.86
N HIS A 45 15.06 5.28 0.74
CA HIS A 45 15.60 6.30 -0.18
C HIS A 45 16.50 7.33 0.54
N GLY A 46 17.31 6.88 1.51
CA GLY A 46 18.19 7.72 2.32
C GLY A 46 17.50 8.50 3.45
N LEU A 47 16.18 8.39 3.62
CA LEU A 47 15.46 8.91 4.78
C LEU A 47 15.36 7.85 5.88
N SER A 48 15.41 8.26 7.14
CA SER A 48 15.20 7.39 8.30
C SER A 48 13.97 7.82 9.08
N PHE A 49 13.09 6.85 9.36
CA PHE A 49 11.90 7.03 10.17
C PHE A 49 12.08 6.30 11.49
N ALA A 50 12.07 7.07 12.58
CA ALA A 50 12.28 6.57 13.94
C ALA A 50 11.05 6.87 14.83
N LYS A 51 11.09 6.42 16.09
CA LYS A 51 9.98 6.56 17.07
C LYS A 51 8.68 5.90 16.58
N LEU A 52 8.82 4.76 15.91
CA LEU A 52 7.70 3.95 15.46
C LEU A 52 7.09 3.19 16.64
N ALA A 53 5.82 2.82 16.52
CA ALA A 53 5.22 1.88 17.44
C ALA A 53 5.72 0.45 17.17
N ASP A 54 5.68 -0.41 18.19
CA ASP A 54 5.96 -1.81 17.99
C ASP A 54 4.74 -2.52 17.40
N LEU A 55 4.84 -2.88 16.12
CA LEU A 55 3.80 -3.53 15.36
C LEU A 55 3.32 -4.84 16.00
N GLU A 56 4.20 -5.56 16.72
CA GLU A 56 3.86 -6.82 17.37
C GLU A 56 2.95 -6.64 18.59
N THR A 57 2.96 -5.46 19.20
CA THR A 57 2.16 -5.14 20.39
C THR A 57 0.77 -4.62 20.07
N ILE A 58 0.52 -4.20 18.83
CA ILE A 58 -0.77 -3.67 18.41
C ILE A 58 -1.75 -4.83 18.19
N GLY A 59 -2.78 -4.89 19.03
CA GLY A 59 -3.78 -5.96 19.05
C GLY A 59 -4.89 -5.82 18.01
N SER A 60 -5.29 -4.59 17.68
CA SER A 60 -6.38 -4.30 16.75
C SER A 60 -6.25 -2.92 16.11
N CYS A 61 -6.98 -2.71 15.02
CA CYS A 61 -7.14 -1.40 14.37
C CYS A 61 -8.49 -1.33 13.66
N ASP A 62 -8.98 -0.12 13.38
CA ASP A 62 -10.17 0.07 12.54
C ASP A 62 -9.81 0.04 11.05
N VAL A 63 -8.61 0.52 10.70
CA VAL A 63 -8.09 0.51 9.34
C VAL A 63 -6.66 -0.02 9.35
N LEU A 64 -6.39 -1.02 8.52
CA LEU A 64 -5.04 -1.46 8.21
C LEU A 64 -4.63 -0.90 6.85
N CYS A 65 -3.56 -0.12 6.77
CA CYS A 65 -3.08 0.48 5.51
C CYS A 65 -1.64 0.05 5.18
N VAL A 66 -1.51 -0.94 4.30
CA VAL A 66 -0.23 -1.57 3.96
C VAL A 66 0.44 -0.86 2.77
N PRO A 67 1.60 -0.20 2.96
CA PRO A 67 2.34 0.43 1.87
C PRO A 67 3.07 -0.60 0.99
N GLY A 68 3.55 -0.17 -0.17
CA GLY A 68 4.46 -0.93 -1.02
C GLY A 68 5.93 -0.52 -0.81
N GLY A 69 6.79 -0.97 -1.71
CA GLY A 69 8.22 -0.63 -1.69
C GLY A 69 9.13 -1.73 -2.18
N LEU A 70 10.43 -1.42 -2.23
CA LEU A 70 11.47 -2.38 -2.60
C LEU A 70 11.56 -3.52 -1.58
N GLY A 71 11.40 -3.21 -0.29
CA GLY A 71 11.35 -4.19 0.80
C GLY A 71 10.06 -5.02 0.87
N CYS A 72 9.12 -4.85 -0.08
CA CYS A 72 7.82 -5.54 -0.05
C CYS A 72 7.95 -7.06 -0.02
N ILE A 73 8.91 -7.62 -0.77
CA ILE A 73 9.09 -9.08 -0.80
C ILE A 73 9.75 -9.58 0.48
N ASP A 74 10.72 -8.85 1.04
CA ASP A 74 11.32 -9.19 2.33
C ASP A 74 10.24 -9.17 3.44
N ALA A 75 9.34 -8.18 3.42
CA ALA A 75 8.21 -8.11 4.33
C ALA A 75 7.23 -9.28 4.16
N MET A 76 7.01 -9.78 2.93
CA MET A 76 6.20 -10.98 2.67
C MET A 76 6.84 -12.26 3.21
N GLU A 77 8.17 -12.31 3.28
CA GLU A 77 8.93 -13.46 3.80
C GLU A 77 9.17 -13.40 5.31
N ASP A 78 9.00 -12.24 5.94
CA ASP A 78 9.05 -12.08 7.40
C ASP A 78 7.76 -12.60 8.06
N ALA A 79 7.88 -13.73 8.75
CA ALA A 79 6.78 -14.36 9.47
C ALA A 79 6.18 -13.47 10.58
N ARG A 80 6.98 -12.63 11.25
CA ARG A 80 6.52 -11.71 12.30
C ARG A 80 5.67 -10.61 11.70
N PHE A 81 6.14 -10.01 10.61
CA PHE A 81 5.40 -9.00 9.86
C PHE A 81 4.07 -9.55 9.33
N MET A 82 4.11 -10.69 8.64
CA MET A 82 2.91 -11.32 8.09
C MET A 82 1.91 -11.78 9.16
N SER A 83 2.40 -12.21 10.34
CA SER A 83 1.55 -12.50 11.50
C SER A 83 0.82 -11.24 12.00
N ALA A 84 1.53 -10.11 12.08
CA ALA A 84 0.93 -8.84 12.48
C ALA A 84 -0.09 -8.33 11.46
N VAL A 85 0.20 -8.40 10.16
CA VAL A 85 -0.75 -8.04 9.09
C VAL A 85 -2.04 -8.85 9.20
N ARG A 86 -1.94 -10.19 9.33
CA ARG A 86 -3.14 -11.05 9.48
C ARG A 86 -3.92 -10.74 10.76
N ARG A 87 -3.23 -10.50 11.88
CA ARG A 87 -3.86 -10.14 13.16
C ARG A 87 -4.63 -8.83 13.06
N LEU A 88 -4.03 -7.78 12.51
CA LEU A 88 -4.68 -6.49 12.39
C LEU A 88 -5.85 -6.55 11.41
N ALA A 89 -5.66 -7.23 10.27
CA ALA A 89 -6.68 -7.41 9.25
C ALA A 89 -7.94 -8.15 9.77
N SER A 90 -7.80 -9.07 10.74
CA SER A 90 -8.96 -9.79 11.30
C SER A 90 -9.88 -8.91 12.17
N THR A 91 -9.39 -7.74 12.60
CA THR A 91 -10.14 -6.77 13.39
C THR A 91 -10.54 -5.52 12.62
N ALA A 92 -9.90 -5.28 11.48
CA ALA A 92 -10.05 -4.05 10.71
C ALA A 92 -11.43 -3.98 10.02
N THR A 93 -12.07 -2.81 10.15
CA THR A 93 -13.26 -2.48 9.36
C THR A 93 -12.87 -2.29 7.90
N TYR A 94 -11.72 -1.68 7.62
CA TYR A 94 -11.15 -1.56 6.28
C TYR A 94 -9.74 -2.14 6.22
N VAL A 95 -9.47 -2.98 5.22
CA VAL A 95 -8.13 -3.49 4.91
C VAL A 95 -7.69 -2.88 3.60
N THR A 96 -6.62 -2.11 3.64
CA THR A 96 -6.21 -1.26 2.53
C THR A 96 -4.74 -1.40 2.20
N SER A 97 -4.37 -1.02 0.98
CA SER A 97 -2.97 -0.97 0.58
C SER A 97 -2.71 0.08 -0.49
N VAL A 98 -1.44 0.45 -0.65
CA VAL A 98 -0.95 1.29 -1.75
C VAL A 98 0.14 0.53 -2.49
N CYS A 99 0.21 0.69 -3.82
CA CYS A 99 1.29 0.18 -4.65
C CYS A 99 1.46 -1.34 -4.52
N SER A 100 2.67 -1.84 -4.32
CA SER A 100 2.94 -3.27 -4.11
C SER A 100 2.44 -3.82 -2.77
N GLY A 101 1.94 -2.98 -1.86
CA GLY A 101 1.36 -3.45 -0.59
C GLY A 101 0.17 -4.40 -0.77
N SER A 102 -0.49 -4.36 -1.93
CA SER A 102 -1.52 -5.35 -2.29
C SER A 102 -0.95 -6.76 -2.46
N LEU A 103 0.33 -6.93 -2.80
CA LEU A 103 0.98 -8.25 -2.81
C LEU A 103 1.14 -8.81 -1.40
N ILE A 104 1.43 -7.97 -0.41
CA ILE A 104 1.46 -8.36 1.01
C ILE A 104 0.06 -8.81 1.45
N LEU A 105 -0.98 -8.06 1.11
CA LEU A 105 -2.36 -8.48 1.39
C LEU A 105 -2.70 -9.81 0.69
N GLY A 106 -2.24 -10.00 -0.55
CA GLY A 106 -2.37 -11.25 -1.30
C GLY A 106 -1.71 -12.42 -0.59
N ALA A 107 -0.44 -12.29 -0.19
CA ALA A 107 0.30 -13.31 0.56
C ALA A 107 -0.28 -13.57 1.96
N ALA A 108 -0.97 -12.58 2.56
CA ALA A 108 -1.71 -12.77 3.79
C ALA A 108 -3.04 -13.54 3.59
N GLY A 109 -3.40 -13.86 2.34
CA GLY A 109 -4.64 -14.57 1.99
C GLY A 109 -5.89 -13.68 1.92
N LEU A 110 -5.72 -12.36 2.01
CA LEU A 110 -6.82 -11.40 2.17
C LEU A 110 -7.50 -11.02 0.84
N LEU A 111 -6.89 -11.37 -0.29
CA LEU A 111 -7.36 -10.96 -1.62
C LEU A 111 -7.91 -12.11 -2.48
N ARG A 112 -8.07 -13.33 -1.95
CA ARG A 112 -8.61 -14.47 -2.72
C ARG A 112 -10.03 -14.16 -3.20
N GLY A 113 -10.23 -14.15 -4.52
CA GLY A 113 -11.50 -13.83 -5.19
C GLY A 113 -11.89 -12.35 -5.15
N ARG A 114 -11.00 -11.44 -4.73
CA ARG A 114 -11.26 -10.01 -4.57
C ARG A 114 -10.65 -9.21 -5.70
N ARG A 115 -11.33 -8.15 -6.13
CA ARG A 115 -10.76 -7.15 -7.04
C ARG A 115 -9.71 -6.31 -6.31
N ALA A 116 -8.55 -6.14 -6.92
CA ALA A 116 -7.48 -5.32 -6.34
C ALA A 116 -6.62 -4.66 -7.43
N SER A 117 -6.09 -3.49 -7.10
CA SER A 117 -5.06 -2.79 -7.86
C SER A 117 -3.69 -2.93 -7.19
N SER A 118 -2.65 -2.55 -7.93
CA SER A 118 -1.26 -2.51 -7.47
C SER A 118 -0.48 -1.48 -8.28
N HIS A 119 0.83 -1.41 -8.05
CA HIS A 119 1.71 -0.74 -9.00
C HIS A 119 1.61 -1.40 -10.38
N TRP A 120 1.67 -0.61 -11.45
CA TRP A 120 1.53 -1.10 -12.83
C TRP A 120 2.50 -2.22 -13.18
N ALA A 121 3.73 -2.18 -12.64
CA ALA A 121 4.76 -3.18 -12.89
C ALA A 121 4.52 -4.53 -12.19
N TRP A 122 3.62 -4.56 -11.20
CA TRP A 122 3.36 -5.71 -10.32
C TRP A 122 1.90 -6.19 -10.34
N LEU A 123 1.02 -5.47 -11.05
CA LEU A 123 -0.41 -5.78 -11.11
C LEU A 123 -0.68 -7.21 -11.62
N ASP A 124 0.15 -7.68 -12.55
CA ASP A 124 0.08 -9.02 -13.13
C ASP A 124 0.47 -10.14 -12.16
N LEU A 125 1.00 -9.81 -10.97
CA LEU A 125 1.36 -10.78 -9.94
C LEU A 125 0.22 -11.06 -8.95
N LEU A 126 -0.81 -10.20 -8.91
CA LEU A 126 -1.98 -10.39 -8.06
C LEU A 126 -2.70 -11.75 -8.25
N PRO A 127 -2.87 -12.27 -9.48
CA PRO A 127 -3.44 -13.60 -9.70
C PRO A 127 -2.73 -14.75 -8.98
N ALA A 128 -1.42 -14.64 -8.72
CA ALA A 128 -0.67 -15.68 -7.98
C ALA A 128 -1.22 -15.90 -6.56
N PHE A 129 -1.87 -14.88 -5.99
CA PHE A 129 -2.52 -14.91 -4.68
C PHE A 129 -4.05 -15.06 -4.77
N GLY A 130 -4.59 -15.34 -5.96
CA GLY A 130 -6.02 -15.53 -6.21
C GLY A 130 -6.82 -14.23 -6.29
N ALA A 131 -6.16 -13.06 -6.36
CA ALA A 131 -6.83 -11.79 -6.57
C ALA A 131 -7.20 -11.58 -8.04
N ILE A 132 -8.25 -10.80 -8.29
CA ILE A 132 -8.69 -10.38 -9.62
C ILE A 132 -8.04 -9.02 -9.90
N PRO A 133 -7.01 -8.94 -10.76
CA PRO A 133 -6.32 -7.69 -11.01
C PRO A 133 -7.24 -6.72 -11.74
N GLU A 134 -7.30 -5.48 -11.24
CA GLU A 134 -8.03 -4.40 -11.88
C GLU A 134 -7.14 -3.18 -12.05
N LYS A 135 -7.01 -2.74 -13.30
CA LYS A 135 -6.24 -1.55 -13.63
C LYS A 135 -7.07 -0.29 -13.36
N ALA A 136 -7.06 0.15 -12.12
CA ALA A 136 -7.60 1.45 -11.72
C ALA A 136 -6.73 2.10 -10.65
N ARG A 137 -6.82 3.43 -10.53
CA ARG A 137 -6.03 4.21 -9.57
C ARG A 137 -6.37 3.86 -8.12
N VAL A 138 -7.66 3.62 -7.85
CA VAL A 138 -8.19 3.11 -6.59
C VAL A 138 -9.24 2.06 -6.93
N VAL A 139 -9.16 0.89 -6.32
CA VAL A 139 -10.14 -0.21 -6.46
C VAL A 139 -10.76 -0.48 -5.11
N ARG A 140 -12.09 -0.49 -5.06
CA ARG A 140 -12.88 -0.91 -3.90
C ARG A 140 -13.58 -2.23 -4.21
N ASP A 141 -13.44 -3.17 -3.30
CA ASP A 141 -14.21 -4.41 -3.25
C ASP A 141 -14.64 -4.62 -1.80
N GLY A 142 -15.91 -4.37 -1.47
CA GLY A 142 -16.41 -4.43 -0.09
C GLY A 142 -15.60 -3.55 0.86
N ASN A 143 -14.96 -4.19 1.84
CA ASN A 143 -14.07 -3.55 2.83
C ASN A 143 -12.58 -3.48 2.43
N ILE A 144 -12.24 -3.94 1.22
CA ILE A 144 -10.88 -3.86 0.67
C ILE A 144 -10.79 -2.62 -0.22
N LEU A 145 -9.84 -1.73 0.07
CA LEU A 145 -9.49 -0.59 -0.80
C LEU A 145 -8.01 -0.66 -1.17
N THR A 146 -7.70 -0.74 -2.46
CA THR A 146 -6.32 -0.82 -2.95
C THR A 146 -6.02 0.35 -3.88
N GLY A 147 -4.99 1.11 -3.56
CA GLY A 147 -4.43 2.16 -4.40
C GLY A 147 -3.36 1.60 -5.32
N GLY A 148 -3.27 2.16 -6.54
CA GLY A 148 -2.24 1.84 -7.51
C GLY A 148 -0.85 2.34 -7.10
N GLY A 149 0.01 2.64 -8.07
CA GLY A 149 1.40 3.01 -7.82
C GLY A 149 1.58 4.31 -7.03
N VAL A 150 2.37 4.25 -5.95
CA VAL A 150 3.00 5.35 -5.22
C VAL A 150 2.10 6.55 -4.90
N THR A 151 1.99 7.50 -5.83
CA THR A 151 1.20 8.73 -5.65
C THR A 151 -0.30 8.46 -5.59
N ALA A 152 -0.75 7.28 -6.00
CA ALA A 152 -2.13 6.85 -5.80
C ALA A 152 -2.55 6.84 -4.33
N GLY A 153 -1.59 6.82 -3.38
CA GLY A 153 -1.85 6.94 -1.95
C GLY A 153 -2.63 8.20 -1.55
N ALA A 154 -2.47 9.31 -2.27
CA ALA A 154 -3.22 10.55 -2.01
C ALA A 154 -4.72 10.39 -2.37
N ASP A 155 -5.03 9.93 -3.58
CA ASP A 155 -6.41 9.72 -4.03
C ASP A 155 -7.10 8.57 -3.28
N PHE A 156 -6.33 7.53 -2.97
CA PHE A 156 -6.76 6.45 -2.08
C PHE A 156 -7.17 7.00 -0.70
N ALA A 157 -6.36 7.89 -0.10
CA ALA A 157 -6.66 8.44 1.21
C ALA A 157 -7.91 9.33 1.18
N LEU A 158 -8.11 10.14 0.14
CA LEU A 158 -9.35 10.90 -0.04
C LEU A 158 -10.58 9.98 -0.18
N THR A 159 -10.45 8.90 -0.95
CA THR A 159 -11.50 7.88 -1.08
C THR A 159 -11.83 7.27 0.27
N LEU A 160 -10.81 6.85 1.03
CA LEU A 160 -10.97 6.28 2.37
C LEU A 160 -11.58 7.28 3.37
N ILE A 161 -11.18 8.55 3.34
CA ILE A 161 -11.78 9.59 4.18
C ILE A 161 -13.27 9.74 3.87
N ALA A 162 -13.65 9.72 2.58
CA ALA A 162 -15.05 9.78 2.20
C ALA A 162 -15.86 8.58 2.73
N GLU A 163 -15.29 7.37 2.70
CA GLU A 163 -15.91 6.19 3.31
C GLU A 163 -16.07 6.30 4.83
N LEU A 164 -15.11 6.92 5.51
CA LEU A 164 -15.08 7.01 6.96
C LEU A 164 -15.94 8.16 7.50
N ARG A 165 -15.99 9.30 6.80
CA ARG A 165 -16.53 10.57 7.33
C ARG A 165 -17.40 11.35 6.33
N GLY A 166 -17.64 10.81 5.14
CA GLY A 166 -18.43 11.45 4.10
C GLY A 166 -17.62 12.37 3.18
N GLU A 167 -18.21 12.71 2.03
CA GLU A 167 -17.55 13.46 0.96
C GLU A 167 -17.09 14.85 1.39
N ASP A 168 -17.88 15.56 2.21
CA ASP A 168 -17.53 16.90 2.70
C ASP A 168 -16.20 16.90 3.47
N ALA A 169 -15.95 15.88 4.28
CA ALA A 169 -14.70 15.75 5.02
C ALA A 169 -13.50 15.53 4.08
N ALA A 170 -13.68 14.68 3.06
CA ALA A 170 -12.65 14.43 2.06
C ALA A 170 -12.36 15.70 1.24
N GLN A 171 -13.39 16.44 0.81
CA GLN A 171 -13.25 17.70 0.08
C GLN A 171 -12.57 18.78 0.93
N CYS A 172 -12.91 18.87 2.23
CA CYS A 172 -12.22 19.77 3.16
C CYS A 172 -10.72 19.46 3.25
N VAL A 173 -10.34 18.18 3.39
CA VAL A 173 -8.93 17.78 3.42
C VAL A 173 -8.25 18.07 2.07
N GLN A 174 -8.91 17.76 0.96
CA GLN A 174 -8.40 18.04 -0.38
C GLN A 174 -8.08 19.54 -0.55
N LEU A 175 -8.99 20.42 -0.13
CA LEU A 175 -8.81 21.86 -0.19
C LEU A 175 -7.73 22.34 0.80
N ALA A 176 -7.72 21.82 2.03
CA ALA A 176 -6.77 22.22 3.06
C ALA A 176 -5.32 21.89 2.69
N LEU A 177 -5.11 20.79 1.95
CA LEU A 177 -3.80 20.40 1.42
C LEU A 177 -3.51 20.96 0.03
N GLU A 178 -4.43 21.77 -0.53
CA GLU A 178 -4.36 22.28 -1.90
C GLU A 178 -4.05 21.18 -2.93
N TYR A 179 -4.69 20.01 -2.76
CA TYR A 179 -4.47 18.86 -3.63
C TYR A 179 -5.19 19.04 -4.98
N ALA A 180 -4.58 19.87 -5.83
CA ALA A 180 -4.98 20.18 -7.20
C ALA A 180 -3.80 19.91 -8.15
N PRO A 181 -3.43 18.64 -8.37
CA PRO A 181 -2.22 18.30 -9.11
C PRO A 181 -2.30 18.76 -10.57
N ALA A 182 -1.22 19.39 -11.07
CA ALA A 182 -1.05 19.76 -12.47
C ALA A 182 0.29 19.21 -13.01
N PRO A 183 0.36 17.88 -13.31
CA PRO A 183 1.61 17.26 -13.77
C PRO A 183 2.10 17.91 -15.09
N PRO A 184 3.40 18.25 -15.20
CA PRO A 184 3.95 18.87 -16.41
C PRO A 184 4.11 17.90 -17.60
N PHE A 185 3.89 16.60 -17.39
CA PHE A 185 4.01 15.54 -18.39
C PHE A 185 2.88 14.51 -18.26
N GLN A 186 2.57 13.80 -19.36
CA GLN A 186 1.55 12.74 -19.41
C GLN A 186 2.14 11.32 -19.37
N SER A 187 3.14 11.10 -18.51
CA SER A 187 3.88 9.83 -18.40
C SER A 187 3.62 9.06 -17.09
N GLY A 188 2.55 9.41 -16.38
CA GLY A 188 2.19 8.78 -15.10
C GLY A 188 1.43 7.45 -15.23
N ASP A 189 0.93 7.11 -16.43
CA ASP A 189 0.28 5.83 -16.73
C ASP A 189 1.11 5.07 -17.77
N ALA A 190 1.37 3.79 -17.51
CA ALA A 190 2.14 2.92 -18.40
C ALA A 190 1.52 2.73 -19.80
N ASP A 191 0.21 2.93 -19.94
CA ASP A 191 -0.47 2.81 -21.25
C ASP A 191 -0.36 4.09 -22.07
N THR A 192 -0.27 5.25 -21.43
CA THR A 192 -0.24 6.55 -22.12
C THR A 192 1.17 7.14 -22.22
N ALA A 193 2.11 6.69 -21.39
CA ALA A 193 3.49 7.15 -21.43
C ALA A 193 4.14 6.84 -22.80
N PRO A 194 5.01 7.73 -23.32
CA PRO A 194 5.76 7.46 -24.53
C PRO A 194 6.52 6.14 -24.44
N ALA A 195 6.44 5.30 -25.49
CA ALA A 195 6.96 3.94 -25.45
C ALA A 195 8.45 3.87 -25.05
N HIS A 196 9.29 4.81 -25.53
CA HIS A 196 10.71 4.87 -25.18
C HIS A 196 10.94 5.14 -23.68
N ILE A 197 10.08 5.93 -23.03
CA ILE A 197 10.14 6.15 -21.58
C ILE A 197 9.74 4.87 -20.84
N ARG A 198 8.66 4.22 -21.26
CA ARG A 198 8.24 2.94 -20.66
C ARG A 198 9.34 1.89 -20.75
N TYR A 199 9.99 1.76 -21.90
CA TYR A 199 11.10 0.80 -22.07
C TYR A 199 12.29 1.15 -21.19
N ALA A 200 12.68 2.42 -21.11
CA ALA A 200 13.76 2.86 -20.23
C ALA A 200 13.46 2.52 -18.75
N VAL A 201 12.23 2.73 -18.28
CA VAL A 201 11.83 2.39 -16.91
C VAL A 201 11.86 0.87 -16.68
N ILE A 202 11.34 0.07 -17.61
CA ILE A 202 11.38 -1.39 -17.51
C ILE A 202 12.84 -1.90 -17.49
N GLU A 203 13.70 -1.35 -18.34
CA GLU A 203 15.12 -1.71 -18.38
C GLU A 203 15.82 -1.38 -17.05
N GLN A 204 15.59 -0.17 -16.51
CA GLN A 204 16.12 0.24 -15.20
C GLN A 204 15.65 -0.66 -14.06
N MET A 205 14.42 -1.15 -14.12
CA MET A 205 13.85 -2.05 -13.12
C MET A 205 14.17 -3.53 -13.38
N GLY A 206 14.83 -3.89 -14.48
CA GLY A 206 14.84 -5.25 -15.03
C GLY A 206 15.35 -6.33 -14.06
N GLU A 207 16.51 -6.11 -13.43
CA GLU A 207 17.09 -7.07 -12.48
C GLU A 207 16.16 -7.28 -11.26
N MET A 208 15.69 -6.18 -10.68
CA MET A 208 14.74 -6.20 -9.57
C MET A 208 13.42 -6.88 -9.96
N MET A 209 12.87 -6.60 -11.14
CA MET A 209 11.65 -7.23 -11.63
C MET A 209 11.81 -8.75 -11.75
N GLY A 210 12.95 -9.21 -12.26
CA GLY A 210 13.27 -10.63 -12.36
C GLY A 210 13.36 -11.32 -11.00
N ASP A 211 13.97 -10.67 -10.00
CA ASP A 211 14.05 -11.21 -8.64
C ASP A 211 12.68 -11.24 -7.93
N THR A 212 11.96 -10.12 -7.96
CA THR A 212 10.61 -9.98 -7.38
C THR A 212 9.67 -11.05 -7.90
N ARG A 213 9.64 -11.27 -9.22
CA ARG A 213 8.75 -12.28 -9.85
C ARG A 213 9.03 -13.69 -9.32
N ARG A 214 10.30 -14.12 -9.31
CA ARG A 214 10.70 -15.44 -8.79
C ARG A 214 10.33 -15.61 -7.32
N ARG A 215 10.55 -14.59 -6.50
CA ARG A 215 10.26 -14.64 -5.06
C ARG A 215 8.75 -14.64 -4.79
N VAL A 216 7.96 -13.87 -5.53
CA VAL A 216 6.49 -13.90 -5.44
C VAL A 216 5.93 -15.28 -5.76
N GLU A 217 6.41 -15.93 -6.83
CA GLU A 217 6.01 -17.31 -7.15
C GLU A 217 6.34 -18.29 -6.01
N SER A 218 7.52 -18.16 -5.41
CA SER A 218 7.92 -18.95 -4.24
C SER A 218 7.00 -18.70 -3.03
N VAL A 219 6.66 -17.46 -2.72
CA VAL A 219 5.72 -17.13 -1.63
C VAL A 219 4.32 -17.67 -1.92
N ALA A 220 3.80 -17.47 -3.14
CA ALA A 220 2.49 -17.96 -3.54
C ALA A 220 2.38 -19.48 -3.42
N SER A 221 3.41 -20.23 -3.84
CA SER A 221 3.43 -21.69 -3.77
C SER A 221 3.31 -22.24 -2.35
N ARG A 222 3.86 -21.51 -1.35
CA ARG A 222 3.77 -21.84 0.07
C ARG A 222 2.41 -21.48 0.67
N ALA A 223 1.75 -20.44 0.15
CA ALA A 223 0.45 -19.98 0.65
C ALA A 223 -0.74 -20.84 0.20
N HIS A 224 -0.55 -21.73 -0.79
CA HIS A 224 -1.56 -22.66 -1.28
C HIS A 224 -1.41 -24.09 -0.72
N GLN A 225 -0.40 -24.34 0.11
CA GLN A 225 -0.21 -25.58 0.88
C GLN A 225 -0.91 -25.48 2.24
#